data_AF-A0A3D6DY23-F1
#
_entry.id   AF-A0A3D6DY23-F1
#
_cell.length_a   1.000
_cell.length_b   1.000
_cell.length_c   1.000
_cell.angle_alpha   90.00
_cell.angle_beta   90.00
_cell.angle_gamma   90.00
#
_symmetry.space_group_name_H-M   'P 1'
#
loop_
_entity.id
_entity.type
_entity.pdbx_description
1 polymer ?
#
loop_
_entity_poly.entity_id
_entity_poly.type
_entity_poly.pdbx_seq_one_letter_code
_entity_poly.pdbx_strand_id
1 'polypeptide(L)'
;VGLDVAVQIKFRYAISGDSPPWKPLRAFDDGERVYIQFPAGIAQGELPPLFVIGQQGDGQLVNYRFRSPYYVVDRLFGAAELRLGSDKAAVVRIERTDGVASQARRH
;
A
#
# COMPACT_ATOMS: atom_id res chain seq x y z
N VAL A 1 11.35 4.25 33.69
CA VAL A 1 11.70 3.11 32.82
C VAL A 1 10.98 3.32 31.50
N GLY A 2 11.67 3.83 30.48
CA GLY A 2 11.09 4.06 29.16
C GLY A 2 11.05 2.74 28.42
N LEU A 3 9.87 2.26 28.07
CA LEU A 3 9.72 1.05 27.28
C LEU A 3 10.17 1.36 25.86
N ASP A 4 11.35 0.86 25.49
CA ASP A 4 11.76 0.71 24.10
C ASP A 4 10.82 -0.29 23.43
N VAL A 5 9.67 0.18 22.97
CA VAL A 5 8.88 -0.56 21.99
C VAL A 5 9.68 -0.50 20.71
N ALA A 6 10.55 -1.48 20.48
CA ALA A 6 11.25 -1.65 19.23
C ALA A 6 10.21 -1.57 18.10
N VAL A 7 10.33 -0.56 17.24
CA VAL A 7 9.47 -0.42 16.06
C VAL A 7 9.77 -1.60 15.15
N GLN A 8 8.87 -2.58 15.12
CA GLN A 8 9.02 -3.79 14.33
C GLN A 8 8.47 -3.54 12.93
N ILE A 9 9.37 -3.43 11.95
CA ILE A 9 9.00 -3.32 10.54
C ILE A 9 8.50 -4.67 10.01
N LYS A 10 7.34 -4.68 9.36
CA LYS A 10 6.65 -5.88 8.87
C LYS A 10 6.54 -5.86 7.35
N PHE A 11 7.21 -6.80 6.69
CA PHE A 11 7.15 -7.03 5.24
C PHE A 11 6.04 -8.03 4.88
N ARG A 12 4.79 -7.60 5.03
CA ARG A 12 3.61 -8.48 4.90
C ARG A 12 2.62 -8.03 3.82
N TYR A 13 3.11 -7.39 2.77
CA TYR A 13 2.30 -6.94 1.65
C TYR A 13 2.83 -7.51 0.34
N ALA A 14 1.94 -8.09 -0.46
CA ALA A 14 2.20 -8.51 -1.82
C ALA A 14 1.76 -7.41 -2.80
N ILE A 15 2.50 -7.27 -3.90
CA ILE A 15 2.22 -6.31 -4.97
C ILE A 15 1.87 -7.09 -6.24
N SER A 16 0.73 -6.79 -6.85
CA SER A 16 0.21 -7.46 -8.06
C SER A 16 -0.46 -6.48 -9.00
N GLY A 17 -0.99 -6.96 -10.13
CA GLY A 17 -1.57 -6.13 -11.19
C GLY A 17 -0.55 -5.67 -12.21
N ASP A 18 -0.83 -4.54 -12.85
CA ASP A 18 -0.09 -4.02 -14.00
C ASP A 18 1.38 -3.72 -13.67
N SER A 19 2.19 -3.49 -14.72
CA SER A 19 3.61 -3.17 -14.59
C SER A 19 4.02 -1.83 -15.21
N PRO A 20 3.41 -0.71 -14.79
CA PRO A 20 3.82 0.63 -15.21
C PRO A 20 5.18 1.03 -14.60
N PRO A 21 5.88 2.04 -15.16
CA PRO A 21 7.16 2.52 -14.63
C PRO A 21 7.12 3.01 -13.18
N TRP A 22 5.94 3.39 -12.69
CA TRP A 22 5.70 3.83 -11.32
C TRP A 22 5.35 2.68 -10.36
N LYS A 23 5.32 1.41 -10.80
CA LYS A 23 4.95 0.29 -9.91
C LYS A 23 5.80 0.29 -8.63
N PRO A 24 5.19 0.21 -7.43
CA PRO A 24 5.94 0.11 -6.19
C PRO A 24 6.89 -1.09 -6.19
N LEU A 25 8.05 -0.88 -5.56
CA LEU A 25 9.08 -1.91 -5.38
C LEU A 25 8.75 -2.81 -4.19
N ARG A 26 8.16 -2.24 -3.13
CA ARG A 26 7.75 -2.95 -1.91
C ARG A 26 6.77 -2.14 -1.08
N ALA A 27 6.04 -2.84 -0.22
CA ALA A 27 5.21 -2.24 0.83
C ALA A 27 5.47 -2.95 2.17
N PHE A 28 5.48 -2.18 3.26
CA PHE A 28 5.70 -2.66 4.62
C PHE A 28 5.05 -1.71 5.63
N ASP A 29 4.88 -2.14 6.88
CA ASP A 29 4.33 -1.30 7.93
C ASP A 29 5.16 -1.36 9.22
N ASP A 30 4.97 -0.38 10.09
CA ASP A 30 5.59 -0.30 11.42
C ASP A 30 4.62 -0.70 12.56
N GLY A 31 3.44 -1.22 12.21
CA GLY A 31 2.33 -1.47 13.12
C GLY A 31 1.28 -0.36 13.18
N GLU A 32 1.61 0.86 12.72
CA GLU A 32 0.69 2.00 12.69
C GLU A 32 0.47 2.54 11.26
N ARG A 33 1.56 2.68 10.51
CA ARG A 33 1.62 3.31 9.19
C ARG A 33 2.12 2.33 8.15
N VAL A 34 1.58 2.46 6.95
CA VAL A 34 2.06 1.71 5.79
C VAL A 34 2.98 2.58 4.95
N TYR A 35 4.11 2.03 4.57
CA TYR A 35 5.11 2.63 3.71
C TYR A 35 5.11 1.89 2.38
N ILE A 36 4.84 2.62 1.30
CA ILE A 36 4.86 2.10 -0.07
C ILE A 36 6.06 2.74 -0.76
N GLN A 37 7.07 1.94 -1.09
CA GLN A 37 8.27 2.43 -1.77
C GLN A 37 8.09 2.36 -3.28
N PHE A 38 8.36 3.47 -3.94
CA PHE A 38 8.37 3.59 -5.38
C PHE A 38 9.80 3.59 -5.95
N PRO A 39 9.97 3.44 -7.27
CA PRO A 39 11.23 3.74 -7.95
C PRO A 39 11.67 5.18 -7.69
N ALA A 40 12.98 5.43 -7.65
CA ALA A 40 13.54 6.75 -7.32
C ALA A 40 13.03 7.89 -8.23
N GLY A 41 12.72 7.57 -9.50
CA GLY A 41 12.20 8.52 -10.49
C GLY A 41 10.72 8.86 -10.34
N ILE A 42 10.01 8.33 -9.34
CA ILE A 42 8.55 8.52 -9.19
C ILE A 42 8.13 10.00 -9.17
N ALA A 43 8.98 10.87 -8.61
CA ALA A 43 8.69 12.30 -8.49
C ALA A 43 8.76 13.06 -9.83
N GLN A 44 9.25 12.43 -10.91
CA GLN A 44 9.36 13.05 -12.24
C GLN A 44 8.06 12.90 -13.05
N GLY A 45 7.17 12.00 -12.64
CA GLY A 45 5.90 11.73 -13.29
C GLY A 45 4.69 12.11 -12.44
N GLU A 46 3.51 11.79 -12.95
CA GLU A 46 2.27 11.91 -12.20
C GLU A 46 2.21 10.86 -11.09
N LEU A 47 1.73 11.28 -9.92
CA LEU A 47 1.66 10.46 -8.72
C LEU A 47 0.34 9.69 -8.68
N PRO A 48 0.34 8.34 -8.64
CA PRO A 48 -0.89 7.55 -8.64
C PRO A 48 -1.70 7.80 -7.35
N PRO A 49 -2.99 8.16 -7.42
CA PRO A 49 -3.87 8.13 -6.26
C PRO A 49 -3.96 6.74 -5.62
N LEU A 50 -4.01 6.69 -4.28
CA LEU A 50 -4.11 5.46 -3.50
C LEU A 50 -5.52 5.28 -2.90
N PHE A 51 -6.17 4.19 -3.27
CA PHE A 51 -7.48 3.80 -2.75
C PHE A 51 -7.35 2.58 -1.83
N VAL A 52 -7.83 2.67 -0.59
CA VAL A 52 -7.96 1.47 0.26
C VAL A 52 -9.25 0.75 -0.11
N ILE A 53 -9.17 -0.57 -0.29
CA ILE A 53 -10.31 -1.40 -0.66
C ILE A 53 -11.01 -1.88 0.61
N GLY A 54 -12.28 -1.50 0.76
CA GLY A 54 -13.17 -1.91 1.84
C GLY A 54 -13.64 -3.37 1.71
N GLN A 55 -14.34 -3.87 2.73
CA GLN A 55 -14.84 -5.26 2.73
C GLN A 55 -15.85 -5.54 1.60
N GLN A 56 -16.52 -4.50 1.09
CA GLN A 56 -17.48 -4.60 -0.01
C GLN A 56 -16.83 -4.45 -1.39
N GLY A 57 -15.49 -4.29 -1.45
CA GLY A 57 -14.75 -4.08 -2.68
C GLY A 57 -14.74 -2.62 -3.16
N ASP A 58 -15.35 -1.70 -2.41
CA ASP A 58 -15.33 -0.26 -2.70
C ASP A 58 -13.95 0.34 -2.40
N GLY A 59 -13.44 1.15 -3.33
CA GLY A 59 -12.17 1.86 -3.17
C GLY A 59 -12.38 3.24 -2.57
N GLN A 60 -11.78 3.50 -1.42
CA GLN A 60 -11.85 4.77 -0.71
C GLN A 60 -10.52 5.50 -0.79
N LEU A 61 -10.52 6.74 -1.27
CA LEU A 61 -9.33 7.59 -1.26
C LEU A 61 -8.93 7.85 0.20
N VAL A 62 -7.70 7.52 0.55
CA VAL A 62 -7.18 7.75 1.90
C VAL A 62 -6.26 8.95 1.95
N ASN A 63 -6.13 9.53 3.13
CA ASN A 63 -5.07 10.49 3.36
C ASN A 63 -3.71 9.77 3.35
N TYR A 64 -2.85 10.14 2.42
CA TYR A 64 -1.47 9.69 2.33
C TYR A 64 -0.54 10.89 2.15
N ARG A 65 0.71 10.72 2.56
CA ARG A 65 1.75 11.74 2.44
C ARG A 65 2.86 11.22 1.54
N PHE A 66 3.21 12.00 0.52
CA PHE A 66 4.39 11.69 -0.30
C PHE A 66 5.65 12.23 0.37
N ARG A 67 6.62 11.34 0.60
CA ARG A 67 7.97 11.63 1.08
C ARG A 67 8.93 10.83 0.23
N SER A 68 9.42 11.43 -0.86
CA SER A 68 10.18 10.70 -1.90
C SER A 68 11.21 9.72 -1.32
N PRO A 69 11.25 8.45 -1.78
CA PRO A 69 10.40 7.82 -2.80
C PRO A 69 9.19 7.05 -2.20
N TYR A 70 8.61 7.51 -1.09
CA TYR A 70 7.56 6.80 -0.35
C TYR A 70 6.21 7.50 -0.41
N TYR A 71 5.15 6.70 -0.46
CA TYR A 71 3.90 7.06 0.20
C TYR A 71 3.89 6.55 1.64
N VAL A 72 3.43 7.41 2.54
CA VAL A 72 3.19 7.10 3.94
C VAL A 72 1.69 7.22 4.19
N VAL A 73 1.06 6.10 4.54
CA VAL A 73 -0.37 6.02 4.86
C VAL A 73 -0.50 5.93 6.37
N ASP A 74 -1.27 6.83 6.98
CA ASP A 74 -1.38 6.96 8.44
C ASP A 74 -2.28 5.89 9.10
N ARG A 75 -2.54 4.80 8.39
CA ARG A 75 -3.32 3.66 8.88
C ARG A 75 -2.92 2.37 8.18
N LEU A 76 -3.11 1.24 8.87
CA LEU A 76 -3.07 -0.08 8.27
C LEU A 76 -4.29 -0.32 7.36
N PHE A 77 -4.09 -1.12 6.31
CA PHE A 77 -5.14 -1.63 5.43
C PHE A 77 -4.92 -3.11 5.10
N GLY A 78 -6.01 -3.78 4.69
CA GLY A 78 -5.97 -5.16 4.18
C GLY A 78 -5.61 -5.21 2.69
N ALA A 79 -6.22 -4.35 1.88
CA ALA A 79 -5.90 -4.19 0.48
C ALA A 79 -5.99 -2.71 0.07
N ALA A 80 -5.17 -2.31 -0.90
CA ALA A 80 -5.20 -1.01 -1.52
C ALA A 80 -4.85 -1.11 -3.01
N GLU A 81 -5.25 -0.12 -3.78
CA GLU A 81 -4.98 -0.01 -5.21
C GLU A 81 -4.44 1.37 -5.54
N LEU A 82 -3.37 1.36 -6.34
CA LEU A 82 -2.84 2.53 -7.03
C LEU A 82 -3.41 2.52 -8.44
N ARG A 83 -3.98 3.65 -8.87
CA ARG A 83 -4.62 3.78 -10.18
C ARG A 83 -4.08 5.02 -10.88
N LEU A 84 -3.59 4.92 -12.11
CA LEU A 84 -3.13 6.10 -12.86
C LEU A 84 -3.27 5.91 -14.37
N GLY A 85 -3.81 6.93 -15.04
CA GLY A 85 -4.04 6.99 -16.48
C GLY A 85 -5.42 7.52 -16.83
N SER A 86 -5.56 8.05 -18.05
CA SER A 86 -6.76 8.74 -18.55
C SER A 86 -7.81 7.80 -19.18
N ASP A 87 -7.42 6.95 -20.15
CA ASP A 87 -8.37 6.08 -20.87
C ASP A 87 -8.42 4.65 -20.32
N LYS A 88 -7.26 4.10 -19.97
CA LYS A 88 -7.11 2.82 -19.27
C LYS A 88 -6.12 3.02 -18.14
N ALA A 89 -6.65 3.34 -16.97
CA ALA A 89 -5.82 3.49 -15.79
C ALA A 89 -5.11 2.17 -15.49
N ALA A 90 -3.78 2.21 -15.40
CA ALA A 90 -3.02 1.08 -14.91
C ALA A 90 -3.32 0.90 -13.41
N VAL A 91 -3.58 -0.33 -13.00
CA VAL A 91 -3.97 -0.68 -11.63
C VAL A 91 -2.91 -1.58 -11.02
N VAL A 92 -2.33 -1.13 -9.91
CA VAL A 92 -1.44 -1.93 -9.08
C VAL A 92 -2.09 -2.17 -7.73
N ARG A 93 -2.24 -3.44 -7.36
CA ARG A 93 -2.85 -3.85 -6.10
C ARG A 93 -1.77 -4.17 -5.07
N ILE A 94 -2.01 -3.76 -3.83
CA ILE A 94 -1.16 -4.02 -2.65
C ILE A 94 -2.03 -4.70 -1.60
N GLU A 95 -1.70 -5.93 -1.21
CA GLU A 95 -2.56 -6.75 -0.36
C GLU A 95 -1.77 -7.42 0.76
N ARG A 96 -2.32 -7.39 1.97
CA ARG A 96 -1.67 -7.92 3.16
C ARG A 96 -1.73 -9.44 3.15
N THR A 97 -0.59 -10.11 3.31
CA THR A 97 -0.46 -11.56 3.14
C THR A 97 -0.84 -12.36 4.39
N ASP A 98 -0.86 -11.72 5.56
CA ASP A 98 -1.21 -12.36 6.84
C ASP A 98 -2.72 -12.40 7.14
N GLY A 99 -3.54 -11.65 6.38
CA GLY A 99 -5.00 -11.61 6.54
C GLY A 99 -5.74 -12.81 5.93
N VAL A 100 -5.10 -13.54 5.01
CA VAL A 100 -5.68 -14.70 4.30
C VAL A 100 -5.86 -15.89 5.26
N ALA A 101 -4.99 -16.03 6.27
CA ALA A 101 -5.06 -17.12 7.25
C ALA A 101 -6.23 -16.97 8.26
N SER A 102 -6.76 -15.76 8.44
CA SER A 102 -7.86 -15.49 9.39
C SER A 102 -9.27 -15.71 8.81
N GLN A 103 -9.43 -15.73 7.49
CA GLN A 103 -10.73 -15.94 6.84
C GLN A 103 -11.00 -17.42 6.53
N ALA A 104 -9.95 -18.22 6.26
CA ALA A 104 -10.05 -19.65 5.99
C ALA A 104 -10.35 -20.53 7.23
N ARG A 105 -10.45 -19.94 8.42
CA ARG A 105 -10.78 -20.65 9.69
C ARG A 105 -12.22 -20.43 10.17
N ARG A 106 -13.07 -19.80 9.34
CA ARG A 106 -14.51 -19.66 9.60
C ARG A 106 -15.30 -20.28 8.47
N HIS A 107 -15.23 -21.60 8.35
CA HIS A 107 -16.20 -22.43 7.64
C HIS A 107 -16.34 -23.74 8.39
#